data_AF-A0A2E0K2X7-F1
#
_entry.id   AF-A0A2E0K2X7-F1
#
_cell.length_a   1.000
_cell.length_b   1.000
_cell.length_c   1.000
_cell.angle_alpha   90.00
_cell.angle_beta   90.00
_cell.angle_gamma   90.00
#
_symmetry.space_group_name_H-M   'P 1'
#
loop_
_entity.id
_entity.type
_entity.pdbx_description
1 polymer ?
#
loop_
_entity_poly.entity_id
_entity_poly.type
_entity_poly.pdbx_seq_one_letter_code
_entity_poly.pdbx_strand_id
1 'polypeptide(L)'
;MMIPAHTLAGIACIHLGLLASRGNKNWMWFGLVFAFLSHAIIDALAIFTYHDSSPSGTPFSQFVFWFWIATAISVIYWAVQNDRRYGYGILMALSYDLWDHWILRTISCSKEGFPDGCMSLYAYEHLHLHQLEWLILDSVFAGVERHYGDEEFFIVELVFAVLLCLSVWWLRKRVPLPVTDEEE
;
A
#
# COMPACT_ATOMS: atom_id res chain seq x y z
N MET A 1 -2.37 4.28 -8.40
CA MET A 1 -2.44 3.39 -7.20
C MET A 1 -1.74 2.07 -7.50
N MET A 2 -0.65 1.78 -6.79
CA MET A 2 0.06 0.49 -6.86
C MET A 2 -0.37 -0.43 -5.70
N ILE A 3 -1.66 -0.80 -5.56
CA ILE A 3 -2.11 -1.74 -4.48
C ILE A 3 -1.17 -2.95 -4.32
N PRO A 4 -0.68 -3.60 -5.39
CA PRO A 4 0.26 -4.71 -5.25
C PRO A 4 1.51 -4.34 -4.45
N ALA A 5 2.03 -3.11 -4.61
CA ALA A 5 3.15 -2.64 -3.83
C ALA A 5 2.81 -2.55 -2.34
N HIS A 6 1.67 -1.96 -1.96
CA HIS A 6 1.24 -1.89 -0.55
C HIS A 6 1.00 -3.29 0.04
N THR A 7 0.37 -4.20 -0.71
CA THR A 7 0.12 -5.57 -0.24
C THR A 7 1.45 -6.32 -0.02
N LEU A 8 2.38 -6.27 -0.99
CA LEU A 8 3.70 -6.87 -0.87
C LEU A 8 4.54 -6.24 0.25
N ALA A 9 4.49 -4.93 0.41
CA ALA A 9 5.16 -4.23 1.51
C ALA A 9 4.59 -4.63 2.87
N GLY A 10 3.26 -4.75 2.99
CA GLY A 10 2.61 -5.29 4.18
C GLY A 10 3.14 -6.67 4.55
N ILE A 11 3.26 -7.57 3.58
CA ILE A 11 3.87 -8.90 3.76
C ILE A 11 5.33 -8.80 4.23
N ALA A 12 6.14 -7.99 3.54
CA ALA A 12 7.55 -7.80 3.87
C ALA A 12 7.73 -7.25 5.30
N CYS A 13 6.89 -6.29 5.70
CA CYS A 13 6.94 -5.65 7.01
C CYS A 13 6.70 -6.64 8.16
N ILE A 14 5.87 -7.67 7.97
CA ILE A 14 5.69 -8.73 8.96
C ILE A 14 7.02 -9.45 9.26
N HIS A 15 7.81 -9.78 8.23
CA HIS A 15 9.14 -10.36 8.40
C HIS A 15 10.15 -9.37 8.99
N LEU A 16 10.08 -8.10 8.58
CA LEU A 16 10.95 -7.06 9.14
C LEU A 16 10.69 -6.82 10.63
N GLY A 17 9.43 -6.91 11.07
CA GLY A 17 9.08 -6.87 12.49
C GLY A 17 9.74 -7.99 13.29
N LEU A 18 9.78 -9.21 12.73
CA LEU A 18 10.51 -10.34 13.32
C LEU A 18 12.02 -10.09 13.39
N LEU A 19 12.61 -9.58 12.30
CA LEU A 19 14.03 -9.24 12.26
C LEU A 19 14.39 -8.15 13.29
N ALA A 20 13.62 -7.06 13.33
CA ALA A 20 13.86 -5.91 14.18
C ALA A 20 13.70 -6.25 15.67
N SER A 21 12.70 -7.06 16.00
CA SER A 21 12.43 -7.51 17.37
C SER A 21 13.39 -8.60 17.87
N ARG A 22 14.25 -9.14 16.99
CA ARG A 22 15.18 -10.25 17.29
C ARG A 22 14.47 -11.46 17.92
N GLY A 23 13.26 -11.78 17.44
CA GLY A 23 12.48 -12.92 17.92
C GLY A 23 11.70 -12.68 19.22
N ASN A 24 11.59 -11.44 19.70
CA ASN A 24 10.71 -11.10 20.83
C ASN A 24 9.23 -11.37 20.48
N LYS A 25 8.42 -11.80 21.46
CA LYS A 25 6.97 -12.06 21.32
C LYS A 25 6.18 -10.90 20.69
N ASN A 26 6.64 -9.65 20.85
CA ASN A 26 5.99 -8.47 20.28
C ASN A 26 6.32 -8.20 18.81
N TRP A 27 7.04 -9.11 18.14
CA TRP A 27 7.47 -8.95 16.74
C TRP A 27 6.35 -8.58 15.77
N MET A 28 5.15 -9.12 15.98
CA MET A 28 3.99 -8.85 15.13
C MET A 28 3.62 -7.36 15.20
N TRP A 29 3.60 -6.77 16.40
CA TRP A 29 3.29 -5.35 16.58
C TRP A 29 4.27 -4.45 15.84
N PHE A 30 5.58 -4.76 15.90
CA PHE A 30 6.58 -4.04 15.10
C PHE A 30 6.29 -4.16 13.60
N GLY A 31 5.94 -5.37 13.14
CA GLY A 31 5.58 -5.59 11.74
C GLY A 31 4.35 -4.80 11.29
N LEU A 32 3.32 -4.72 12.14
CA LEU A 32 2.11 -3.94 11.85
C LEU A 32 2.38 -2.43 11.82
N VAL A 33 3.21 -1.91 12.73
CA VAL A 33 3.64 -0.51 12.71
C VAL A 33 4.45 -0.22 11.44
N PHE A 34 5.38 -1.10 11.07
CA PHE A 34 6.12 -0.94 9.82
C PHE A 34 5.19 -0.99 8.60
N ALA A 35 4.21 -1.90 8.57
CA ALA A 35 3.23 -1.98 7.50
C ALA A 35 2.39 -0.69 7.39
N PHE A 36 1.91 -0.16 8.52
CA PHE A 36 1.19 1.12 8.57
C PHE A 36 2.02 2.28 8.01
N LEU A 37 3.29 2.40 8.43
CA LEU A 37 4.19 3.45 7.94
C LEU A 37 4.62 3.25 6.48
N SER A 38 4.66 2.00 6.01
CA SER A 38 5.07 1.68 4.65
C SER A 38 4.14 2.27 3.59
N HIS A 39 2.88 2.50 3.93
CA HIS A 39 1.90 3.11 3.02
C HIS A 39 2.39 4.48 2.53
N ALA A 40 2.60 5.42 3.46
CA ALA A 40 3.06 6.77 3.16
C ALA A 40 4.42 6.78 2.41
N ILE A 41 5.30 5.81 2.68
CA ILE A 41 6.56 5.68 1.95
C ILE A 41 6.32 5.27 0.50
N ILE A 42 5.44 4.30 0.26
CA ILE A 42 5.15 3.81 -1.10
C ILE A 42 4.46 4.89 -1.91
N ASP A 43 3.48 5.60 -1.35
CA ASP A 43 2.81 6.69 -2.09
C ASP A 43 3.74 7.86 -2.33
N ALA A 44 4.59 8.21 -1.37
CA ALA A 44 5.59 9.24 -1.60
C ALA A 44 6.57 8.86 -2.71
N LEU A 45 6.90 7.57 -2.86
CA LEU A 45 7.72 7.07 -3.97
C LEU A 45 6.95 6.98 -5.29
N ALA A 46 5.61 6.99 -5.26
CA ALA A 46 4.79 6.91 -6.44
C ALA A 46 4.90 8.17 -7.31
N ILE A 47 5.50 9.28 -6.83
CA ILE A 47 5.86 10.46 -7.64
C ILE A 47 6.73 10.12 -8.87
N PHE A 48 7.49 9.02 -8.79
CA PHE A 48 8.35 8.54 -9.87
C PHE A 48 7.64 7.54 -10.78
N THR A 49 6.32 7.43 -10.71
CA THR A 49 5.56 6.42 -11.44
C THR A 49 4.42 7.00 -12.24
N TYR A 50 3.89 6.19 -13.17
CA TYR A 50 2.77 6.56 -14.02
C TYR A 50 1.55 7.01 -13.19
N HIS A 51 1.20 6.27 -12.14
CA HIS A 51 0.20 6.60 -11.10
C HIS A 51 -1.26 6.87 -11.56
N ASP A 52 -1.51 7.38 -12.76
CA ASP A 52 -2.82 7.76 -13.32
C ASP A 52 -3.62 6.53 -13.79
N SER A 53 -4.07 5.76 -12.81
CA SER A 53 -4.87 4.54 -12.99
C SER A 53 -6.36 4.84 -12.78
N SER A 54 -7.15 4.86 -13.85
CA SER A 54 -8.58 5.12 -13.82
C SER A 54 -9.37 4.09 -14.64
N PRO A 55 -10.48 3.52 -14.10
CA PRO A 55 -11.33 2.59 -14.84
C PRO A 55 -12.14 3.29 -15.96
N SER A 56 -12.16 4.62 -15.99
CA SER A 56 -12.83 5.44 -17.01
C SER A 56 -11.86 6.35 -17.78
N GLY A 57 -10.55 6.15 -17.61
CA GLY A 57 -9.49 6.93 -18.27
C GLY A 57 -9.22 6.49 -19.71
N THR A 58 -8.01 6.81 -20.22
CA THR A 58 -7.53 6.34 -21.52
C THR A 58 -7.42 4.81 -21.57
N PRO A 59 -7.35 4.17 -22.75
CA PRO A 59 -7.15 2.72 -22.84
C PRO A 59 -5.94 2.21 -22.06
N PHE A 60 -4.84 2.96 -22.06
CA PHE A 60 -3.65 2.63 -21.27
C PHE A 60 -3.91 2.74 -19.76
N SER A 61 -4.53 3.84 -19.30
CA SER A 61 -4.92 4.02 -17.90
C SER A 61 -5.84 2.90 -17.39
N GLN A 62 -6.82 2.49 -18.21
CA GLN A 62 -7.71 1.37 -17.90
C GLN A 62 -6.96 0.05 -17.83
N PHE A 63 -6.05 -0.22 -18.77
CA PHE A 63 -5.19 -1.40 -18.75
C PHE A 63 -4.38 -1.46 -17.45
N VAL A 64 -3.67 -0.39 -17.11
CA VAL A 64 -2.86 -0.29 -15.90
C VAL A 64 -3.72 -0.51 -14.65
N PHE A 65 -4.89 0.12 -14.59
CA PHE A 65 -5.84 -0.07 -13.48
C PHE A 65 -6.21 -1.55 -13.30
N TRP A 66 -6.72 -2.21 -14.35
CA TRP A 66 -7.15 -3.61 -14.26
C TRP A 66 -5.99 -4.58 -14.03
N PHE A 67 -4.82 -4.30 -14.62
CA PHE A 67 -3.60 -5.06 -14.41
C PHE A 67 -3.19 -5.06 -12.93
N TRP A 68 -3.21 -3.89 -12.28
CA TRP A 68 -2.86 -3.79 -10.86
C TRP A 68 -3.93 -4.37 -9.94
N ILE A 69 -5.22 -4.24 -10.28
CA ILE A 69 -6.30 -4.90 -9.54
C ILE A 69 -6.16 -6.43 -9.60
N ALA A 70 -5.96 -7.00 -10.79
CA ALA A 70 -5.78 -8.45 -10.94
C ALA A 70 -4.55 -8.95 -10.18
N THR A 71 -3.45 -8.19 -10.24
CA THR A 71 -2.22 -8.51 -9.51
C THR A 71 -2.43 -8.45 -8.00
N ALA A 72 -3.14 -7.43 -7.49
CA ALA A 72 -3.43 -7.27 -6.07
C ALA A 72 -4.24 -8.44 -5.53
N ILE A 73 -5.32 -8.82 -6.23
CA ILE A 73 -6.14 -9.98 -5.88
C ILE A 73 -5.29 -11.25 -5.84
N SER A 74 -4.41 -11.44 -6.83
CA SER A 74 -3.53 -12.60 -6.90
C SER A 74 -2.55 -12.66 -5.72
N VAL A 75 -1.93 -11.53 -5.36
CA VAL A 75 -1.00 -11.42 -4.22
C VAL A 75 -1.72 -11.67 -2.90
N ILE A 76 -2.88 -11.04 -2.68
CA ILE A 76 -3.68 -11.21 -1.45
C ILE A 76 -4.11 -12.67 -1.31
N TYR A 77 -4.64 -13.26 -2.38
CA TYR A 77 -5.05 -14.67 -2.39
C TYR A 77 -3.87 -15.58 -2.04
N TRP A 78 -2.74 -15.42 -2.72
CA TRP A 78 -1.53 -16.19 -2.43
C TRP A 78 -1.06 -16.00 -0.99
N ALA A 79 -1.06 -14.77 -0.48
CA ALA A 79 -0.58 -14.44 0.86
C ALA A 79 -1.41 -15.16 1.93
N VAL A 80 -2.73 -15.03 1.87
CA VAL A 80 -3.65 -15.63 2.86
C VAL A 80 -3.62 -17.16 2.80
N GLN A 81 -3.42 -17.76 1.62
CA GLN A 81 -3.25 -19.21 1.48
C GLN A 81 -1.92 -19.71 2.06
N ASN A 82 -0.86 -18.89 2.03
CA ASN A 82 0.45 -19.28 2.57
C ASN A 82 0.54 -19.06 4.08
N ASP A 83 0.07 -17.92 4.58
CA ASP A 83 0.07 -17.59 6.01
C ASP A 83 -0.96 -16.48 6.30
N ARG A 84 -1.93 -16.76 7.16
CA ARG A 84 -3.00 -15.80 7.52
C ARG A 84 -2.43 -14.52 8.13
N ARG A 85 -1.26 -14.56 8.75
CA ARG A 85 -0.63 -13.40 9.39
C ARG A 85 -0.23 -12.31 8.40
N TYR A 86 0.03 -12.68 7.14
CA TYR A 86 0.22 -11.71 6.08
C TYR A 86 -1.00 -10.84 5.84
N GLY A 87 -2.21 -11.37 6.07
CA GLY A 87 -3.45 -10.62 5.99
C GLY A 87 -3.46 -9.41 6.92
N TYR A 88 -2.89 -9.51 8.13
CA TYR A 88 -2.79 -8.38 9.05
C TYR A 88 -1.85 -7.29 8.52
N GLY A 89 -0.68 -7.69 8.00
CA GLY A 89 0.26 -6.75 7.38
C GLY A 89 -0.35 -6.02 6.19
N ILE A 90 -1.02 -6.77 5.31
CA ILE A 90 -1.73 -6.21 4.15
C ILE A 90 -2.82 -5.22 4.59
N LEU A 91 -3.67 -5.61 5.55
CA LEU A 91 -4.74 -4.75 6.03
C LEU A 91 -4.20 -3.45 6.63
N MET A 92 -3.11 -3.53 7.41
CA MET A 92 -2.46 -2.33 7.96
C MET A 92 -1.85 -1.46 6.87
N ALA A 93 -1.20 -2.05 5.86
CA ALA A 93 -0.62 -1.31 4.74
C ALA A 93 -1.67 -0.67 3.82
N LEU A 94 -2.93 -1.14 3.82
CA LEU A 94 -4.04 -0.54 3.07
C LEU A 94 -4.95 0.33 3.94
N SER A 95 -4.63 0.51 5.22
CA SER A 95 -5.50 1.20 6.17
C SER A 95 -5.73 2.67 5.82
N TYR A 96 -4.75 3.35 5.24
CA TYR A 96 -4.85 4.73 4.77
C TYR A 96 -5.89 4.86 3.66
N ASP A 97 -5.78 4.06 2.60
CA ASP A 97 -6.77 4.01 1.52
C ASP A 97 -8.19 3.70 2.02
N LEU A 98 -8.31 2.72 2.92
CA LEU A 98 -9.61 2.36 3.50
C LEU A 98 -10.17 3.50 4.36
N TRP A 99 -9.33 4.20 5.11
CA TRP A 99 -9.77 5.30 5.95
C TRP A 99 -10.13 6.53 5.11
N ASP A 100 -9.20 7.04 4.29
CA ASP A 100 -9.36 8.30 3.57
C ASP A 100 -10.35 8.15 2.40
N HIS A 101 -10.20 7.10 1.59
CA HIS A 101 -10.98 6.97 0.35
C HIS A 101 -12.30 6.23 0.51
N TRP A 102 -12.40 5.29 1.47
CA TRP A 102 -13.66 4.58 1.71
C TRP A 102 -14.46 5.19 2.85
N ILE A 103 -13.87 5.43 4.03
CA ILE A 103 -14.62 5.89 5.20
C ILE A 103 -14.89 7.40 5.12
N LEU A 104 -13.85 8.24 5.08
CA LEU A 104 -14.00 9.70 5.12
C LEU A 104 -14.78 10.21 3.91
N ARG A 105 -14.47 9.71 2.71
CA ARG A 105 -15.21 10.06 1.49
C ARG A 105 -16.69 9.66 1.55
N THR A 106 -17.02 8.48 2.09
CA THR A 106 -18.42 8.06 2.26
C THR A 106 -19.16 8.98 3.23
N ILE A 107 -18.50 9.36 4.33
CA ILE A 107 -19.07 10.32 5.30
C ILE A 107 -19.32 11.68 4.63
N SER A 108 -18.36 12.20 3.86
CA SER A 108 -18.55 13.47 3.15
C SER A 108 -19.67 13.39 2.11
N CYS A 109 -19.66 12.36 1.27
CA CYS A 109 -20.68 12.11 0.25
C CYS A 109 -22.09 11.95 0.83
N SER A 110 -22.23 11.30 1.99
CA SER A 110 -23.54 11.16 2.67
C SER A 110 -24.04 12.45 3.33
N LYS A 111 -23.15 13.35 3.75
CA LYS A 111 -23.51 14.62 4.39
C LYS A 111 -23.85 15.72 3.38
N GLU A 112 -23.03 15.87 2.35
CA GLU A 112 -23.08 16.99 1.41
C GLU A 112 -23.68 16.59 0.05
N GLY A 113 -23.89 15.28 -0.18
CA GLY A 113 -24.48 14.76 -1.41
C GLY A 113 -23.51 14.79 -2.60
N PHE A 114 -23.99 14.30 -3.74
CA PHE A 114 -23.25 14.35 -5.00
C PHE A 114 -23.59 15.63 -5.77
N PRO A 115 -22.59 16.32 -6.39
CA PRO A 115 -21.17 15.96 -6.43
C PRO A 115 -20.34 16.48 -5.25
N ASP A 116 -20.84 17.48 -4.54
CA ASP A 116 -20.03 18.34 -3.66
C ASP A 116 -19.29 17.55 -2.56
N GLY A 117 -19.98 16.67 -1.83
CA GLY A 117 -19.35 15.82 -0.81
C GLY A 117 -18.53 14.66 -1.36
N CYS A 118 -18.96 14.08 -2.48
CA CYS A 118 -18.30 12.88 -3.03
C CYS A 118 -16.98 13.22 -3.75
N MET A 119 -16.89 14.44 -4.29
CA MET A 119 -15.73 14.94 -5.03
C MET A 119 -14.84 15.89 -4.22
N SER A 120 -15.24 16.27 -3.00
CA SER A 120 -14.41 17.09 -2.10
C SER A 120 -13.13 16.34 -1.71
N LEU A 121 -11.98 16.84 -2.16
CA LEU A 121 -10.66 16.31 -1.84
C LEU A 121 -10.20 16.63 -0.41
N TYR A 122 -10.88 17.54 0.30
CA TYR A 122 -10.41 18.15 1.56
C TYR A 122 -11.40 18.01 2.73
N ALA A 123 -12.45 17.21 2.59
CA ALA A 123 -13.39 17.00 3.68
C ALA A 123 -12.71 16.27 4.85
N TYR A 124 -12.70 16.89 6.04
CA TYR A 124 -12.00 16.37 7.23
C TYR A 124 -10.49 16.22 7.06
N GLU A 125 -9.83 17.16 6.40
CA GLU A 125 -8.38 17.16 6.14
C GLU A 125 -7.49 16.78 7.34
N HIS A 126 -7.84 17.23 8.55
CA HIS A 126 -7.11 16.93 9.80
C HIS A 126 -7.21 15.45 10.24
N LEU A 127 -8.09 14.65 9.63
CA LEU A 127 -8.26 13.22 9.86
C LEU A 127 -7.64 12.35 8.76
N HIS A 128 -7.13 12.96 7.69
CA HIS A 128 -6.53 12.22 6.58
C HIS A 128 -5.21 11.59 7.02
N LEU A 129 -5.09 10.28 6.84
CA LEU A 129 -3.83 9.58 7.14
C LEU A 129 -2.77 9.90 6.09
N HIS A 130 -3.15 10.18 4.84
CA HIS A 130 -2.21 10.58 3.80
C HIS A 130 -1.43 11.86 4.14
N GLN A 131 -1.81 12.64 5.16
CA GLN A 131 -0.99 13.76 5.66
C GLN A 131 0.48 13.36 5.94
N LEU A 132 0.73 12.10 6.31
CA LEU A 132 2.11 11.60 6.46
C LEU A 132 2.85 11.50 5.12
N GLU A 133 2.17 11.05 4.05
CA GLU A 133 2.73 11.04 2.70
C GLU A 133 3.03 12.47 2.26
N TRP A 134 2.06 13.40 2.40
CA TRP A 134 2.23 14.81 2.05
C TRP A 134 3.42 15.43 2.79
N LEU A 135 3.58 15.12 4.09
CA LEU A 135 4.75 15.55 4.84
C LEU A 135 6.07 15.06 4.22
N ILE A 136 6.14 13.81 3.77
CA ILE A 136 7.35 13.26 3.10
C ILE A 136 7.58 13.98 1.78
N LEU A 137 6.53 14.17 0.98
CA LEU A 137 6.61 14.85 -0.31
C LEU A 137 7.10 16.29 -0.17
N ASP A 138 6.53 17.04 0.77
CA ASP A 138 6.82 18.46 0.97
C ASP A 138 8.16 18.71 1.68
N SER A 139 8.72 17.69 2.34
CA SER A 139 10.02 17.81 3.03
C SER A 139 11.17 17.18 2.26
N VAL A 140 11.05 15.91 1.86
CA VAL A 140 12.14 15.14 1.25
C VAL A 140 12.18 15.34 -0.27
N PHE A 141 11.01 15.38 -0.91
CA PHE A 141 10.88 15.48 -2.36
C PHE A 141 10.43 16.87 -2.83
N ALA A 142 10.68 17.89 -2.01
CA ALA A 142 10.36 19.28 -2.34
C ALA A 142 11.06 19.69 -3.65
N GLY A 143 10.27 20.10 -4.64
CA GLY A 143 10.78 20.52 -5.94
C GLY A 143 11.14 19.40 -6.92
N VAL A 144 10.84 18.14 -6.58
CA VAL A 144 10.94 17.01 -7.52
C VAL A 144 9.71 17.02 -8.43
N GLU A 145 9.94 16.87 -9.73
CA GLU A 145 8.88 16.78 -10.74
C GLU A 145 8.10 15.47 -10.58
N ARG A 146 6.77 15.56 -10.70
CA ARG A 146 5.88 14.39 -10.61
C ARG A 146 5.60 13.88 -12.01
N HIS A 147 5.84 12.60 -12.25
CA HIS A 147 5.67 11.97 -13.57
C HIS A 147 4.29 11.29 -13.73
N TYR A 148 3.26 11.90 -13.13
CA TYR A 148 1.91 11.36 -13.16
C TYR A 148 1.32 11.44 -14.57
N GLY A 149 0.90 10.30 -15.10
CA GLY A 149 0.32 10.16 -16.43
C GLY A 149 1.35 9.90 -17.54
N ASP A 150 2.65 9.92 -17.24
CA ASP A 150 3.68 9.62 -18.23
C ASP A 150 3.81 8.11 -18.42
N GLU A 151 3.29 7.58 -19.53
CA GLU A 151 3.20 6.12 -19.78
C GLU A 151 4.56 5.40 -19.68
N GLU A 152 5.65 6.09 -20.03
CA GLU A 152 7.03 5.57 -19.91
C GLU A 152 7.39 5.18 -18.47
N PHE A 153 6.82 5.86 -17.47
CA PHE A 153 7.09 5.61 -16.06
C PHE A 153 6.30 4.42 -15.49
N PHE A 154 5.44 3.77 -16.28
CA PHE A 154 4.84 2.49 -15.89
C PHE A 154 5.92 1.40 -15.68
N ILE A 155 7.05 1.48 -16.40
CA ILE A 155 8.17 0.56 -16.18
C ILE A 155 8.73 0.64 -14.75
N VAL A 156 8.69 1.83 -14.13
CA VAL A 156 9.17 2.02 -12.76
C VAL A 156 8.27 1.28 -11.78
N GLU A 157 6.95 1.29 -12.00
CA GLU A 157 5.99 0.53 -11.20
C GLU A 157 6.26 -0.98 -11.28
N LEU A 158 6.52 -1.49 -12.50
CA LEU A 158 6.86 -2.89 -12.72
C LEU A 158 8.15 -3.28 -12.00
N VAL A 159 9.21 -2.47 -12.15
CA VAL A 159 10.49 -2.71 -11.47
C VAL A 159 10.29 -2.71 -9.96
N PHE A 160 9.55 -1.75 -9.42
CA PHE A 160 9.27 -1.66 -7.99
C PHE A 160 8.51 -2.88 -7.48
N ALA A 161 7.45 -3.31 -8.17
CA ALA A 161 6.68 -4.50 -7.83
C ALA A 161 7.54 -5.78 -7.87
N VAL A 162 8.42 -5.91 -8.87
CA VAL A 162 9.35 -7.05 -8.97
C VAL A 162 10.34 -7.06 -7.80
N LEU A 163 10.90 -5.91 -7.44
CA LEU A 163 11.82 -5.79 -6.30
C LEU A 163 11.13 -6.16 -4.99
N LEU A 164 9.86 -5.77 -4.80
CA LEU A 164 9.07 -6.16 -3.63
C LEU A 164 8.80 -7.66 -3.61
N CYS A 165 8.44 -8.28 -4.75
CA CYS A 165 8.31 -9.73 -4.87
C CYS A 165 9.60 -10.47 -4.49
N LEU A 166 10.74 -10.02 -5.00
CA LEU A 166 12.06 -10.59 -4.67
C LEU A 166 12.40 -10.41 -3.20
N SER A 167 12.07 -9.25 -2.62
CA SER A 167 12.27 -8.96 -1.20
C SER A 167 11.42 -9.87 -0.32
N VAL A 168 10.14 -10.05 -0.64
CA VAL A 168 9.26 -11.00 0.06
C VAL A 168 9.80 -12.43 -0.03
N TRP A 169 10.19 -12.86 -1.23
CA TRP A 169 10.77 -14.20 -1.42
C TRP A 169 12.04 -14.41 -0.59
N TRP A 170 12.93 -13.42 -0.56
CA TRP A 170 14.16 -13.47 0.22
C TRP A 170 13.87 -13.47 1.72
N LEU A 171 12.97 -12.60 2.19
CA LEU A 171 12.57 -12.49 3.59
C LEU A 171 11.95 -13.80 4.09
N ARG A 172 11.05 -14.41 3.31
CA ARG A 172 10.46 -15.71 3.65
C ARG A 172 11.50 -16.81 3.85
N LYS A 173 12.59 -16.78 3.07
CA LYS A 173 13.67 -17.77 3.17
C LYS A 173 14.63 -17.52 4.33
N ARG A 174 14.95 -16.26 4.60
CA ARG A 174 15.99 -15.88 5.59
C ARG A 174 15.41 -15.61 6.98
N VAL A 175 14.17 -15.18 7.04
CA VAL A 175 13.46 -14.77 8.26
C VAL A 175 12.08 -15.46 8.26
N PRO A 176 12.03 -16.81 8.24
CA PRO A 176 10.75 -17.51 8.24
C PRO A 176 9.95 -17.14 9.50
N LEU A 177 8.63 -17.00 9.35
CA LEU A 177 7.77 -16.71 10.49
C LEU A 177 7.79 -17.91 11.45
N PRO A 178 7.70 -17.68 12.78
CA PRO A 178 7.65 -18.77 13.73
C PRO A 178 6.45 -19.67 13.43
N VAL A 179 6.63 -20.98 13.51
CA VAL A 179 5.51 -21.91 13.52
C VAL A 179 4.78 -21.68 14.84
N THR A 180 3.50 -21.30 14.77
CA THR A 180 2.63 -21.39 15.93
C THR A 180 2.30 -22.88 16.07
N ASP A 181 2.81 -23.51 17.12
CA ASP A 181 2.40 -24.86 17.51
C ASP A 181 0.89 -24.81 17.84
N GLU A 182 0.05 -25.02 16.83
CA GLU A 182 -1.36 -25.38 16.99
C GLU A 182 -1.45 -26.88 16.68
N GLU A 183 -0.99 -27.71 17.62
CA GLU A 183 -1.40 -29.11 17.84
C GLU A 183 -0.71 -29.67 19.11
N GLU A 184 -1.18 -29.24 20.28
CA GLU A 184 -1.30 -30.08 21.50
C GLU A 184 -2.75 -30.03 21.98
#